data_AF-A0A929DGH2-F1
#
_entry.id   AF-A0A929DGH2-F1
#
_cell.length_a   1.000
_cell.length_b   1.000
_cell.length_c   1.000
_cell.angle_alpha   90.00
_cell.angle_beta   90.00
_cell.angle_gamma   90.00
#
_symmetry.space_group_name_H-M   'P 1'
#
loop_
_entity.id
_entity.type
_entity.pdbx_description
1 polymer ?
#
loop_
_entity_poly.entity_id
_entity_poly.type
_entity_poly.pdbx_seq_one_letter_code
_entity_poly.pdbx_strand_id
1 'polypeptide(L)'
;MKNYIKKSKLFFLFAVMACFIISGCSNSKNKENTDIEKITVADTNVFEGDFWRNQALTDIMPYWIKYSLDTVDGAFITNFDRSWNQIKGTEKHPSMISRHIFGYSVAYLFTG
;
A
#
# COMPACT_ATOMS: atom_id res chain seq x y z
N MET A 1 51.72 -12.47 -9.79
CA MET A 1 50.44 -12.92 -9.21
C MET A 1 49.46 -11.78 -8.84
N LYS A 2 49.61 -10.54 -9.36
CA LYS A 2 48.69 -9.41 -9.08
C LYS A 2 47.73 -9.04 -10.22
N ASN A 3 47.93 -9.58 -11.43
CA ASN A 3 47.14 -9.19 -12.62
C ASN A 3 45.94 -10.10 -12.91
N TYR A 4 45.83 -11.26 -12.25
CA TYR A 4 44.71 -12.18 -12.48
C TYR A 4 43.45 -11.84 -11.66
N ILE A 5 43.62 -11.16 -10.52
CA ILE A 5 42.51 -10.82 -9.61
C ILE A 5 41.71 -9.61 -10.11
N LYS A 6 42.31 -8.70 -10.90
CA LYS A 6 41.60 -7.54 -11.46
C LYS A 6 40.62 -7.91 -12.59
N LYS A 7 40.94 -8.91 -13.43
CA LYS A 7 40.06 -9.33 -14.54
C LYS A 7 38.78 -10.03 -14.07
N SER A 8 38.82 -10.71 -12.92
CA SER A 8 37.67 -11.42 -12.35
C SER A 8 36.59 -10.47 -11.78
N LYS A 9 36.98 -9.35 -11.15
CA LYS A 9 36.02 -8.38 -10.61
C LYS A 9 35.35 -7.52 -11.69
N LEU A 10 36.05 -7.26 -12.80
CA LEU A 10 35.49 -6.51 -13.93
C LEU A 10 34.44 -7.33 -14.70
N PHE A 11 34.60 -8.65 -14.76
CA PHE A 11 33.62 -9.55 -15.41
C PHE A 11 32.32 -9.69 -14.60
N PHE A 12 32.41 -9.71 -13.26
CA PHE A 12 31.23 -9.78 -12.40
C PHE A 12 30.38 -8.50 -12.43
N LEU A 13 30.99 -7.33 -12.63
CA LEU A 13 30.27 -6.06 -12.67
C LEU A 13 29.41 -5.91 -13.93
N PHE A 14 29.85 -6.45 -15.07
CA PHE A 14 29.09 -6.43 -16.31
C PHE A 14 27.92 -7.44 -16.34
N ALA A 15 28.04 -8.56 -15.62
CA ALA A 15 26.98 -9.57 -15.56
C ALA A 15 25.75 -9.11 -14.74
N VAL A 16 25.94 -8.31 -13.70
CA VAL A 16 24.83 -7.81 -12.86
C VAL A 16 24.05 -6.68 -13.55
N MET A 17 24.69 -5.94 -14.45
CA MET A 17 24.07 -4.83 -15.18
C MET A 17 23.23 -5.28 -16.39
N ALA A 18 23.45 -6.49 -16.91
CA ALA A 18 22.67 -7.05 -18.02
C ALA A 18 21.32 -7.66 -17.58
N CYS A 19 21.12 -7.93 -16.29
CA CYS A 19 19.85 -8.48 -15.78
C CYS A 19 18.75 -7.42 -15.60
N PHE A 20 19.07 -6.13 -15.66
CA PHE A 20 18.09 -5.05 -15.45
C PHE A 20 17.43 -4.51 -16.72
N ILE A 21 17.81 -4.99 -17.91
CA ILE A 21 17.35 -4.42 -19.20
C ILE A 21 16.38 -5.35 -19.96
N ILE A 22 15.92 -6.46 -19.37
CA ILE A 22 15.00 -7.41 -20.05
C ILE A 22 13.60 -7.46 -19.40
N SER A 23 13.30 -6.63 -18.40
CA SER A 23 11.99 -6.60 -17.73
C SER A 23 11.15 -5.37 -18.09
N GLY A 24 11.14 -4.97 -19.37
CA GLY A 24 10.43 -3.76 -19.79
C GLY A 24 9.87 -3.84 -21.20
N CYS A 25 8.80 -4.62 -21.38
CA CYS A 25 7.70 -4.37 -22.32
C CYS A 25 6.65 -5.48 -22.18
N SER A 26 5.80 -5.42 -21.14
CA SER A 26 4.54 -6.14 -21.16
C SER A 26 3.49 -5.22 -21.79
N ASN A 27 3.12 -5.52 -23.02
CA ASN A 27 2.11 -4.79 -23.77
C ASN A 27 0.72 -5.16 -23.22
N SER A 28 0.18 -4.36 -22.30
CA SER A 28 -1.18 -4.55 -21.81
C SER A 28 -2.17 -4.21 -22.93
N LYS A 29 -2.75 -5.25 -23.53
CA LYS A 29 -3.89 -5.07 -24.43
C LYS A 29 -5.07 -4.60 -23.59
N ASN A 30 -5.40 -3.30 -23.69
CA ASN A 30 -6.72 -2.79 -23.32
C ASN A 30 -7.78 -3.59 -24.09
N LYS A 31 -8.47 -4.48 -23.38
CA LYS A 31 -9.71 -5.08 -23.87
C LYS A 31 -10.85 -4.36 -23.17
N GLU A 32 -11.25 -3.25 -23.77
CA GLU A 32 -12.56 -2.66 -23.54
C GLU A 32 -13.59 -3.72 -23.97
N ASN A 33 -14.27 -4.33 -22.99
CA ASN A 33 -15.43 -5.15 -23.26
C ASN A 33 -16.53 -4.71 -22.31
N THR A 34 -17.43 -3.91 -22.87
CA THR A 34 -18.78 -3.69 -22.40
C THR A 34 -19.44 -5.02 -22.14
N ASP A 35 -19.71 -5.32 -20.87
CA ASP A 35 -20.88 -6.05 -20.38
C ASP A 35 -20.88 -5.94 -18.85
N ILE A 36 -22.04 -5.59 -18.26
CA ILE A 36 -22.20 -5.45 -16.81
C ILE A 36 -22.09 -6.83 -16.18
N GLU A 37 -20.88 -7.22 -15.84
CA GLU A 37 -20.60 -8.46 -15.13
C GLU A 37 -20.73 -8.23 -13.63
N LYS A 38 -21.66 -8.95 -13.03
CA LYS A 38 -21.78 -9.14 -11.59
C LYS A 38 -20.39 -9.46 -11.04
N ILE A 39 -19.80 -8.54 -10.28
CA ILE A 39 -18.55 -8.76 -9.56
C ILE A 39 -18.80 -9.89 -8.56
N THR A 40 -18.48 -11.12 -8.97
CA THR A 40 -18.40 -12.26 -8.05
C THR A 40 -17.04 -12.18 -7.37
N VAL A 41 -17.00 -12.49 -6.08
CA VAL A 41 -15.84 -12.39 -5.17
C VAL A 41 -14.65 -13.29 -5.60
N ALA A 42 -14.75 -13.98 -6.73
CA ALA A 42 -13.79 -14.95 -7.23
C ALA A 42 -12.63 -14.38 -8.07
N ASP A 43 -12.72 -13.14 -8.56
CA ASP A 43 -11.68 -12.54 -9.43
C ASP A 43 -10.78 -11.52 -8.73
N THR A 44 -10.96 -11.30 -7.42
CA THR A 44 -10.12 -10.34 -6.70
C THR A 44 -8.81 -10.99 -6.28
N ASN A 45 -7.78 -10.83 -7.11
CA ASN A 45 -6.45 -11.36 -6.82
C ASN A 45 -5.76 -10.55 -5.70
N VAL A 46 -5.71 -11.10 -4.50
CA VAL A 46 -5.05 -10.50 -3.32
C VAL A 46 -3.54 -10.34 -3.46
N PHE A 47 -2.92 -10.90 -4.50
CA PHE A 47 -1.50 -10.71 -4.78
C PHE A 47 -1.22 -9.45 -5.61
N GLU A 48 -2.25 -8.82 -6.19
CA GLU A 48 -2.09 -7.58 -6.94
C GLU A 48 -1.98 -6.38 -6.00
N GLY A 49 -1.01 -5.50 -6.26
CA GLY A 49 -0.83 -4.27 -5.47
C GLY A 49 -2.06 -3.36 -5.51
N ASP A 50 -2.73 -3.31 -6.66
CA ASP A 50 -3.93 -2.49 -6.87
C ASP A 50 -5.10 -2.92 -5.98
N PHE A 51 -5.21 -4.22 -5.67
CA PHE A 51 -6.22 -4.69 -4.72
C PHE A 51 -6.03 -4.01 -3.36
N TRP A 52 -4.83 -4.05 -2.80
CA TRP A 52 -4.54 -3.45 -1.49
C TRP A 52 -4.61 -1.93 -1.50
N ARG A 53 -4.17 -1.29 -2.59
CA ARG A 53 -4.29 0.15 -2.77
C ARG A 53 -5.75 0.57 -2.73
N ASN A 54 -6.61 -0.10 -3.49
CA ASN A 54 -8.04 0.21 -3.53
C ASN A 54 -8.69 -0.09 -2.19
N GLN A 55 -8.44 -1.26 -1.61
CA GLN A 55 -8.97 -1.67 -0.31
C GLN A 55 -8.62 -0.66 0.80
N ALA A 56 -7.39 -0.14 0.82
CA ALA A 56 -7.00 0.92 1.74
C ALA A 56 -7.77 2.23 1.46
N LEU A 57 -7.72 2.74 0.22
CA LEU A 57 -8.22 4.07 -0.12
C LEU A 57 -9.75 4.19 -0.18
N THR A 58 -10.45 3.12 -0.57
CA THR A 58 -11.91 3.15 -0.77
C THR A 58 -12.67 2.58 0.42
N ASP A 59 -12.12 1.56 1.08
CA ASP A 59 -12.90 0.78 2.05
C ASP A 59 -12.47 1.02 3.49
N ILE A 60 -11.20 1.33 3.75
CA ILE A 60 -10.69 1.57 5.12
C ILE A 60 -10.61 3.06 5.44
N MET A 61 -9.80 3.80 4.67
CA MET A 61 -9.40 5.16 5.03
C MET A 61 -10.58 6.13 5.17
N PRO A 62 -11.63 6.10 4.32
CA PRO A 62 -12.74 7.04 4.44
C PRO A 62 -13.45 6.97 5.80
N TYR A 63 -13.54 5.78 6.39
CA TYR A 63 -14.16 5.60 7.71
C TYR A 63 -13.27 6.14 8.83
N TRP A 64 -11.97 5.84 8.82
CA TRP A 64 -11.05 6.41 9.82
C TRP A 64 -11.00 7.94 9.73
N ILE A 65 -10.95 8.52 8.53
CA ILE A 65 -10.98 9.98 8.34
C ILE A 65 -12.25 10.58 8.95
N LYS A 66 -13.40 9.94 8.73
CA LYS A 66 -14.71 10.44 9.16
C LYS A 66 -14.93 10.32 10.66
N TYR A 67 -14.54 9.20 11.27
CA TYR A 67 -14.95 8.86 12.62
C TYR A 67 -13.84 9.05 13.66
N SER A 68 -12.56 8.99 13.27
CA SER A 68 -11.46 8.93 14.23
C SER A 68 -10.87 10.26 14.65
N LEU A 69 -11.11 11.34 13.91
CA LEU A 69 -10.59 12.65 14.29
C LEU A 69 -11.26 13.15 15.57
N ASP A 70 -10.46 13.39 16.60
CA ASP A 70 -10.92 14.01 17.84
C ASP A 70 -10.80 15.52 17.72
N THR A 71 -11.93 16.21 17.59
CA THR A 71 -11.98 17.66 17.43
C THR A 71 -11.97 18.43 18.75
N VAL A 72 -12.11 17.74 19.90
CA VAL A 72 -12.14 18.36 21.23
C VAL A 72 -10.73 18.39 21.82
N ASP A 73 -10.08 17.23 21.86
CA ASP A 73 -8.79 17.07 22.53
C ASP A 73 -7.64 16.79 21.53
N GLY A 74 -7.91 16.85 20.22
CA GLY A 74 -6.94 16.62 19.14
C GLY A 74 -6.52 15.15 18.96
N ALA A 75 -5.70 14.88 17.94
CA ALA A 75 -5.27 13.53 17.56
C ALA A 75 -6.45 12.62 17.13
N PHE A 76 -6.45 11.34 17.54
CA PHE A 76 -7.41 10.35 17.05
C PHE A 76 -8.04 9.55 18.19
N ILE A 77 -9.35 9.33 18.13
CA ILE A 77 -10.05 8.29 18.87
C ILE A 77 -9.64 6.95 18.26
N THR A 78 -9.25 5.99 19.10
CA THR A 78 -8.67 4.72 18.62
C THR A 78 -9.50 3.49 18.95
N ASN A 79 -10.61 3.66 19.69
CA ASN A 79 -11.42 2.54 20.17
C ASN A 79 -12.86 2.67 19.67
N PHE A 80 -13.22 1.86 18.68
CA PHE A 80 -14.52 1.87 18.03
C PHE A 80 -15.15 0.49 18.04
N ASP A 81 -16.49 0.46 18.08
CA ASP A 81 -17.24 -0.75 17.77
C ASP A 81 -17.32 -0.97 16.25
N ARG A 82 -17.94 -2.08 15.86
CA ARG A 82 -18.13 -2.44 14.44
C ARG A 82 -18.98 -1.43 13.63
N SER A 83 -19.67 -0.54 14.32
CA SER A 83 -20.55 0.48 13.75
C SER A 83 -19.91 1.87 13.81
N TRP A 84 -18.63 1.95 14.15
CA TRP A 84 -17.87 3.20 14.31
C TRP A 84 -18.35 4.11 15.45
N ASN A 85 -19.02 3.55 16.45
CA ASN A 85 -19.27 4.28 17.69
C ASN A 85 -18.09 4.14 18.63
N GLN A 86 -17.68 5.23 19.25
CA GLN A 86 -16.61 5.20 20.24
C GLN A 86 -16.99 4.29 21.40
N ILE A 87 -16.15 3.30 21.68
CA ILE A 87 -16.28 2.49 22.88
C ILE A 87 -15.60 3.27 24.00
N LYS A 88 -16.37 3.54 25.07
CA LYS A 88 -16.00 4.16 26.35
C LYS A 88 -14.52 4.50 26.55
N GLY A 89 -14.27 5.72 26.99
CA GLY A 89 -12.94 6.21 27.35
C GLY A 89 -12.38 7.17 26.30
N THR A 90 -11.56 8.12 26.74
CA THR A 90 -10.89 9.13 25.89
C THR A 90 -9.37 8.90 25.88
N GLU A 91 -8.92 7.73 26.32
CA GLU A 91 -7.52 7.41 26.43
C GLU A 91 -6.86 7.37 25.06
N LYS A 92 -5.79 8.14 24.92
CA LYS A 92 -4.98 8.19 23.70
C LYS A 92 -3.71 7.41 23.92
N HIS A 93 -3.63 6.23 23.30
CA HIS A 93 -2.42 5.41 23.35
C HIS A 93 -1.46 5.86 22.25
N PRO A 94 -0.24 6.33 22.59
CA PRO A 94 0.72 6.81 21.58
C PRO A 94 1.02 5.78 20.49
N SER A 95 1.04 4.49 20.82
CA SER A 95 1.21 3.40 19.85
C SER A 95 0.10 3.34 18.80
N MET A 96 -1.15 3.61 19.18
CA MET A 96 -2.30 3.62 18.27
C MET A 96 -2.38 4.91 17.46
N ILE A 97 -2.01 6.04 18.05
CA ILE A 97 -1.86 7.31 17.35
C ILE A 97 -0.77 7.23 16.28
N SER A 98 0.40 6.64 16.59
CA SER A 98 1.47 6.42 15.62
C SER A 98 1.03 5.57 14.44
N ARG A 99 0.17 4.55 14.66
CA ARG A 99 -0.41 3.73 13.58
C ARG A 99 -1.32 4.55 12.67
N HIS A 100 -2.10 5.49 13.21
CA HIS A 100 -2.91 6.40 12.41
C HIS A 100 -2.02 7.30 11.55
N ILE A 101 -1.02 7.95 12.14
CA ILE A 101 -0.10 8.84 11.41
C ILE A 101 0.58 8.08 10.27
N PHE A 102 1.07 6.87 10.54
CA PHE A 102 1.64 6.00 9.51
C PHE A 102 0.61 5.66 8.41
N GLY A 103 -0.60 5.23 8.77
CA GLY A 103 -1.65 4.89 7.82
C GLY A 103 -2.03 6.07 6.91
N TYR A 104 -2.20 7.27 7.48
CA TYR A 104 -2.46 8.49 6.72
C TYR A 104 -1.29 8.87 5.80
N SER A 105 -0.06 8.68 6.27
CA SER A 105 1.14 8.95 5.46
C SER A 105 1.22 8.01 4.25
N VAL A 106 0.91 6.72 4.44
CA VAL A 106 0.85 5.73 3.35
C VAL A 106 -0.31 6.03 2.40
N ALA A 107 -1.48 6.39 2.91
CA ALA A 107 -2.62 6.77 2.08
C ALA A 107 -2.30 7.98 1.20
N TYR A 108 -1.63 8.99 1.75
CA TYR A 108 -1.11 10.13 0.99
C TYR A 108 -0.14 9.70 -0.13
N LEU A 109 0.79 8.77 0.17
CA LEU A 109 1.69 8.24 -0.87
C LEU A 109 0.95 7.49 -1.98
N PHE A 110 -0.17 6.83 -1.67
CA PHE A 110 -0.98 6.15 -2.67
C PHE A 110 -1.78 7.09 -3.56
N THR A 111 -2.16 8.27 -3.08
CA THR A 111 -2.95 9.23 -3.88
C THR A 111 -2.11 10.00 -4.90
N GLY A 112 -0.78 10.00 -4.77
CA GLY A 112 0.13 10.83 -5.57
C GLY A 112 0.07 12.30 -5.15
#